data_AF-A0A0F9J0C2-F1
#
_entry.id   AF-A0A0F9J0C2-F1
#
_cell.length_a   1.000
_cell.length_b   1.000
_cell.length_c   1.000
_cell.angle_alpha   90.00
_cell.angle_beta   90.00
_cell.angle_gamma   90.00
#
_symmetry.space_group_name_H-M   'P 1'
#
loop_
_entity.id
_entity.type
_entity.pdbx_description
1 polymer ?
#
loop_
_entity_poly.entity_id
_entity_poly.type
_entity_poly.pdbx_seq_one_letter_code
_entity_poly.pdbx_strand_id
1 'polypeptide(L)'
;AGKLKLIIVMKNEAMADMKTLMHWHVKPRWKHKLKTDDPIEIAAYKTKMDAASGTGENIYEPFDVSESELISVPPNSTLNFLPWIQYLDDLFYQVGGVPKIIIGGTGGFTEQAVTITYLAFQQNIEKRQLYWEEQLLSQLNIVIKLVKPASVENNLLTDKQKDGPQNIDASETTAGENQ
;
A
#
# COMPACT_ATOMS: atom_id res chain seq x y z
N ALA A 1 10.05 -17.76 -8.29
CA ALA A 1 8.60 -17.74 -8.59
C ALA A 1 7.70 -17.97 -7.36
N GLY A 2 7.95 -18.99 -6.53
CA GLY A 2 7.03 -19.35 -5.42
C GLY A 2 6.80 -18.27 -4.34
N LYS A 3 7.85 -17.54 -3.93
CA LYS A 3 7.76 -16.52 -2.86
C LYS A 3 6.88 -15.32 -3.25
N LEU A 4 6.97 -14.86 -4.50
CA LEU A 4 6.18 -13.73 -4.99
C LEU A 4 4.67 -14.07 -5.03
N LYS A 5 4.34 -15.30 -5.46
CA LYS A 5 2.96 -15.79 -5.45
C LYS A 5 2.37 -15.79 -4.04
N LEU A 6 3.13 -16.27 -3.06
CA LEU A 6 2.71 -16.28 -1.66
C LEU A 6 2.41 -14.86 -1.15
N ILE A 7 3.28 -13.89 -1.44
CA ILE A 7 3.10 -12.49 -1.02
C ILE A 7 1.85 -11.87 -1.66
N ILE A 8 1.60 -12.15 -2.95
CA ILE A 8 0.39 -11.68 -3.63
C ILE A 8 -0.87 -12.23 -2.97
N VAL A 9 -0.89 -13.52 -2.63
CA VAL A 9 -2.03 -14.16 -1.96
C VAL A 9 -2.26 -13.51 -0.58
N MET A 10 -1.22 -13.41 0.24
CA MET A 10 -1.31 -12.77 1.57
C MET A 10 -1.79 -11.32 1.50
N LYS A 11 -1.35 -10.57 0.48
CA LYS A 11 -1.78 -9.18 0.26
C LYS A 11 -3.25 -9.11 -0.16
N ASN A 12 -3.70 -10.00 -1.05
CA ASN A 12 -5.10 -10.06 -1.47
C ASN A 12 -6.04 -10.41 -0.31
N GLU A 13 -5.64 -11.34 0.54
CA GLU A 13 -6.38 -11.71 1.75
C GLU A 13 -6.49 -10.51 2.70
N ALA A 14 -5.36 -9.87 3.03
CA ALA A 14 -5.35 -8.70 3.91
C ALA A 14 -6.21 -7.53 3.36
N MET A 15 -6.22 -7.33 2.04
CA MET A 15 -7.06 -6.31 1.40
C MET A 15 -8.55 -6.68 1.43
N ALA A 16 -8.90 -7.97 1.32
CA ALA A 16 -10.28 -8.45 1.42
C ALA A 16 -10.83 -8.29 2.84
N ASP A 17 -10.01 -8.59 3.86
CA ASP A 17 -10.36 -8.39 5.26
C ASP A 17 -10.54 -6.91 5.59
N MET A 18 -9.61 -6.07 5.11
CA MET A 18 -9.70 -4.62 5.26
C MET A 18 -10.97 -4.05 4.60
N LYS A 19 -11.30 -4.49 3.38
CA LYS A 19 -12.55 -4.12 2.71
C LYS A 19 -13.77 -4.46 3.58
N THR A 20 -13.76 -5.64 4.19
CA THR A 20 -14.86 -6.10 5.05
C THR A 20 -14.97 -5.23 6.31
N LEU A 21 -13.85 -4.94 6.96
CA LEU A 21 -13.80 -4.08 8.13
C LEU A 21 -14.25 -2.64 7.83
N MET A 22 -13.83 -2.07 6.70
CA MET A 22 -14.29 -0.74 6.26
C MET A 22 -15.78 -0.74 5.90
N HIS A 23 -16.29 -1.83 5.31
CA HIS A 23 -17.74 -1.98 5.12
C HIS A 23 -18.49 -2.00 6.45
N TRP A 24 -17.95 -2.61 7.51
CA TRP A 24 -18.58 -2.59 8.84
C TRP A 24 -18.52 -1.21 9.52
N HIS A 25 -17.57 -0.35 9.17
CA HIS A 25 -17.57 1.04 9.65
C HIS A 25 -18.71 1.86 9.01
N VAL A 26 -19.05 1.57 7.74
CA VAL A 26 -20.15 2.25 7.03
C VAL A 26 -21.51 1.62 7.34
N LYS A 27 -21.54 0.29 7.48
CA LYS A 27 -22.73 -0.51 7.79
C LYS A 27 -22.46 -1.31 9.06
N PRO A 28 -22.67 -0.71 10.24
CA PRO A 28 -22.35 -1.37 11.49
C PRO A 28 -23.21 -2.60 11.70
N ARG A 29 -22.64 -3.55 12.45
CA ARG A 29 -23.29 -4.80 12.79
C ARG A 29 -24.09 -4.62 14.07
N TRP A 30 -25.31 -5.13 14.08
CA TRP A 30 -26.18 -5.10 15.24
C TRP A 30 -26.29 -6.49 15.83
N LYS A 31 -26.27 -6.56 17.16
CA LYS A 31 -26.62 -7.76 17.92
C LYS A 31 -28.06 -7.58 18.41
N HIS A 32 -28.98 -8.32 17.83
CA HIS A 32 -30.36 -8.35 18.28
C HIS A 32 -30.54 -9.50 19.28
N LYS A 33 -30.98 -9.20 20.49
CA LYS A 33 -31.45 -10.19 21.46
C LYS A 33 -32.96 -10.31 21.32
N LEU A 34 -33.46 -11.52 21.04
CA LEU A 34 -34.89 -11.80 20.89
C LEU A 34 -35.37 -12.62 22.09
N LYS A 35 -36.63 -12.44 22.48
CA LYS A 35 -37.28 -13.21 23.56
C LYS A 35 -37.95 -14.51 23.11
N THR A 36 -37.79 -14.88 21.84
CA THR A 36 -38.39 -16.07 21.23
C THR A 36 -37.30 -17.03 20.78
N ASP A 37 -37.55 -18.33 20.98
CA ASP A 37 -36.72 -19.43 20.50
C ASP A 37 -37.32 -20.11 19.26
N ASP A 38 -38.46 -19.61 18.75
CA ASP A 38 -39.07 -20.16 17.54
C ASP A 38 -38.26 -19.77 16.29
N PRO A 39 -37.69 -20.74 15.55
CA PRO A 39 -36.90 -20.46 14.35
C PRO A 39 -37.69 -19.71 13.26
N ILE A 40 -39.02 -19.81 13.21
CA ILE A 40 -39.86 -19.13 12.23
C ILE A 40 -39.93 -17.63 12.55
N GLU A 41 -40.17 -17.29 13.82
CA GLU A 41 -40.23 -15.88 14.27
C GLU A 41 -38.86 -15.21 14.15
N ILE A 42 -37.78 -15.92 14.47
CA ILE A 42 -36.41 -15.44 14.28
C ILE A 42 -36.11 -15.18 12.80
N ALA A 43 -36.51 -16.08 11.90
CA ALA A 43 -36.31 -15.90 10.46
C ALA A 43 -37.09 -14.70 9.92
N ALA A 44 -38.34 -14.52 10.34
CA ALA A 44 -39.17 -13.39 9.95
C ALA A 44 -38.59 -12.06 10.46
N TYR A 45 -38.09 -12.03 11.69
CA TYR A 45 -37.41 -10.87 12.26
C TYR A 45 -36.14 -10.53 11.48
N LYS A 46 -35.31 -11.54 11.19
CA LYS A 46 -34.08 -11.38 10.40
C LYS A 46 -34.36 -10.76 9.03
N THR A 47 -35.36 -11.28 8.29
CA THR A 47 -35.71 -10.74 6.97
C THR A 47 -36.13 -9.27 7.02
N LYS A 48 -36.89 -8.87 8.06
CA LYS A 48 -37.28 -7.46 8.24
C LYS A 48 -36.07 -6.57 8.54
N MET A 49 -35.18 -7.00 9.42
CA MET A 49 -34.00 -6.23 9.78
C MET A 49 -32.97 -6.14 8.65
N ASP A 50 -32.76 -7.22 7.90
CA ASP A 50 -31.87 -7.22 6.73
C ASP A 50 -32.41 -6.31 5.61
N ALA A 51 -33.74 -6.28 5.41
CA ALA A 51 -34.38 -5.38 4.45
C ALA A 51 -34.23 -3.90 4.86
N ALA A 52 -34.52 -3.56 6.12
CA ALA A 52 -34.40 -2.19 6.63
C ALA A 52 -32.94 -1.69 6.66
N SER A 53 -32.00 -2.56 7.02
CA SER A 53 -30.55 -2.25 7.00
C SER A 53 -30.02 -2.11 5.57
N GLY A 54 -30.65 -2.76 4.59
CA GLY A 54 -30.33 -2.65 3.18
C GLY A 54 -30.73 -1.30 2.57
N THR A 55 -31.87 -0.74 3.00
CA THR A 55 -32.43 0.53 2.53
C THR A 55 -31.97 1.75 3.35
N GLY A 56 -31.40 1.53 4.54
CA GLY A 56 -30.95 2.61 5.43
C GLY A 56 -32.10 3.28 6.19
N GLU A 57 -33.20 2.56 6.39
CA GLU A 57 -34.39 3.07 7.06
C GLU A 57 -34.27 2.95 8.59
N ASN A 58 -34.96 3.84 9.31
CA ASN A 58 -35.02 3.82 10.77
C ASN A 58 -35.83 2.60 11.24
N ILE A 59 -35.26 1.82 12.15
CA ILE A 59 -35.91 0.67 12.76
C ILE A 59 -36.60 1.12 14.05
N TYR A 60 -37.90 0.85 14.17
CA TYR A 60 -38.69 1.07 15.38
C TYR A 60 -39.09 -0.28 15.98
N GLU A 61 -38.54 -0.60 17.14
CA GLU A 61 -38.85 -1.81 17.89
C GLU A 61 -39.61 -1.48 19.19
N PRO A 62 -40.66 -2.23 19.56
CA PRO A 62 -41.26 -2.11 20.88
C PRO A 62 -40.25 -2.50 21.96
N PHE A 63 -40.15 -1.70 23.02
CA PHE A 63 -39.13 -1.80 24.07
C PHE A 63 -39.02 -3.19 24.75
N ASP A 64 -40.06 -4.02 24.64
CA ASP A 64 -40.11 -5.34 25.30
C ASP A 64 -39.89 -6.54 24.35
N VAL A 65 -39.70 -6.31 23.04
CA VAL A 65 -39.61 -7.38 22.03
C VAL A 65 -38.17 -7.74 21.70
N SER A 66 -37.28 -6.74 21.64
CA SER A 66 -35.88 -6.93 21.29
C SER A 66 -34.98 -5.85 21.88
N GLU A 67 -33.77 -6.26 22.27
CA GLU A 67 -32.67 -5.33 22.60
C GLU A 67 -31.65 -5.37 21.46
N SER A 68 -31.44 -4.22 20.80
CA SER A 68 -30.45 -4.07 19.75
C SER A 68 -29.20 -3.36 20.27
N GLU A 69 -28.08 -4.08 20.35
CA GLU A 69 -26.78 -3.51 20.71
C GLU A 69 -25.93 -3.31 19.46
N LEU A 70 -25.34 -2.13 19.31
CA LEU A 70 -24.36 -1.88 18.27
C LEU A 70 -23.08 -2.65 18.60
N ILE A 71 -22.66 -3.55 17.71
CA ILE A 71 -21.34 -4.16 17.80
C ILE A 71 -20.35 -3.14 17.26
N SER A 72 -19.85 -2.27 18.13
CA SER A 72 -18.73 -1.40 17.82
C SER A 72 -17.44 -2.02 18.38
N VAL A 73 -16.42 -2.10 17.53
CA VAL A 73 -15.05 -2.37 17.97
C VAL A 73 -14.44 -1.00 18.29
N PRO A 74 -14.06 -0.70 19.54
CA PRO A 74 -13.48 0.59 19.87
C PRO A 74 -12.22 0.84 19.01
N PRO A 75 -11.94 2.10 18.62
CA PRO A 75 -10.69 2.42 17.94
C PRO A 75 -9.49 1.89 18.73
N ASN A 76 -8.58 1.16 18.05
CA ASN A 76 -7.41 0.50 18.65
C ASN A 76 -7.69 -0.65 19.64
N SER A 77 -8.91 -1.21 19.72
CA SER A 77 -9.13 -2.39 20.58
C SER A 77 -8.57 -3.69 19.97
N THR A 78 -8.25 -3.68 18.68
CA THR A 78 -7.62 -4.80 17.96
C THR A 78 -6.27 -4.37 17.40
N LEU A 79 -5.43 -5.35 17.05
CA LEU A 79 -4.16 -5.10 16.37
C LEU A 79 -4.39 -4.23 15.12
N ASN A 80 -3.60 -3.19 14.95
CA ASN A 80 -3.64 -2.37 13.74
C ASN A 80 -3.10 -3.20 12.57
N PHE A 81 -3.92 -3.37 11.53
CA PHE A 81 -3.60 -4.16 10.33
C PHE A 81 -2.85 -3.34 9.26
N LEU A 82 -2.81 -2.00 9.36
CA LEU A 82 -2.12 -1.15 8.38
C LEU A 82 -0.61 -1.43 8.30
N PRO A 83 0.14 -1.62 9.40
CA PRO A 83 1.55 -2.01 9.35
C PRO A 83 1.79 -3.34 8.65
N TRP A 84 0.85 -4.29 8.78
CA TRP A 84 0.94 -5.58 8.09
C TRP A 84 0.80 -5.44 6.57
N ILE A 85 -0.17 -4.63 6.12
CA ILE A 85 -0.35 -4.33 4.68
C ILE A 85 0.88 -3.61 4.13
N GLN A 86 1.45 -2.65 4.86
CA GLN A 86 2.66 -1.94 4.47
C GLN A 86 3.87 -2.89 4.35
N TYR A 87 4.03 -3.79 5.32
CA TYR A 87 5.08 -4.81 5.30
C TYR A 87 4.95 -5.75 4.08
N LEU A 88 3.75 -6.22 3.77
CA LEU A 88 3.49 -7.05 2.59
C LEU A 88 3.78 -6.32 1.28
N ASP A 89 3.50 -5.02 1.21
CA ASP A 89 3.81 -4.18 0.07
C ASP A 89 5.32 -4.02 -0.14
N ASP A 90 6.07 -3.76 0.93
CA ASP A 90 7.53 -3.64 0.86
C ASP A 90 8.19 -4.98 0.51
N LEU A 91 7.71 -6.09 1.07
CA LEU A 91 8.15 -7.43 0.68
C LEU A 91 7.89 -7.74 -0.81
N PHE A 92 6.75 -7.28 -1.35
CA PHE A 92 6.42 -7.48 -2.76
C PHE A 92 7.47 -6.83 -3.67
N TYR A 93 7.85 -5.59 -3.38
CA TYR A 93 8.89 -4.87 -4.13
C TYR A 93 10.29 -5.45 -3.94
N GLN A 94 10.64 -5.85 -2.72
CA GLN A 94 11.91 -6.52 -2.43
C GLN A 94 12.05 -7.85 -3.19
N VAL A 95 11.02 -8.70 -3.18
CA VAL A 95 11.03 -9.99 -3.89
C VAL A 95 10.88 -9.80 -5.40
N GLY A 96 10.15 -8.78 -5.84
CA GLY A 96 10.00 -8.42 -7.24
C GLY A 96 11.28 -7.86 -7.87
N GLY A 97 12.27 -7.46 -7.06
CA GLY A 97 13.52 -6.88 -7.54
C GLY A 97 13.35 -5.50 -8.18
N VAL A 98 12.21 -4.84 -7.93
CA VAL A 98 11.93 -3.49 -8.41
C VAL A 98 11.76 -2.60 -7.19
N PRO A 99 12.66 -1.62 -6.98
CA PRO A 99 12.53 -0.71 -5.86
C PRO A 99 11.23 0.11 -5.96
N LYS A 100 10.53 0.28 -4.84
CA LYS A 100 9.26 1.03 -4.72
C LYS A 100 9.36 2.47 -5.24
N ILE A 101 10.54 3.08 -5.09
CA ILE A 101 10.88 4.41 -5.59
C ILE A 101 10.70 4.51 -7.12
N ILE A 102 11.06 3.47 -7.87
CA ILE A 102 10.98 3.46 -9.34
C ILE A 102 9.52 3.47 -9.83
N ILE A 103 8.59 2.93 -9.03
CA ILE A 103 7.17 2.80 -9.36
C ILE A 103 6.36 4.03 -8.89
N GLY A 104 7.01 5.03 -8.27
CA GLY A 104 6.35 6.24 -7.78
C GLY A 104 5.72 6.10 -6.39
N GLY A 105 6.05 5.04 -5.65
CA GLY A 105 5.66 4.87 -4.26
C GLY A 105 6.59 5.62 -3.31
N THR A 106 6.62 6.95 -3.40
CA THR A 106 7.58 7.78 -2.65
C THR A 106 6.89 8.54 -1.52
N GLY A 107 6.86 7.92 -0.34
CA GLY A 107 6.74 8.67 0.91
C GLY A 107 8.14 8.98 1.45
N GLY A 108 8.59 10.23 1.34
CA GLY A 108 9.66 10.79 2.17
C GLY A 108 11.12 10.36 1.90
N PHE A 109 11.49 9.93 0.69
CA PHE A 109 12.90 9.67 0.37
C PHE A 109 13.65 10.94 -0.03
N THR A 110 14.91 11.06 0.39
CA THR A 110 15.82 12.10 -0.10
C THR A 110 16.23 11.82 -1.54
N GLU A 111 16.50 12.87 -2.31
CA GLU A 111 16.92 12.77 -3.72
C GLU A 111 18.14 11.86 -3.90
N GLN A 112 19.12 11.93 -2.99
CA GLN A 112 20.29 11.04 -3.00
C GLN A 112 19.93 9.56 -2.87
N ALA A 113 18.96 9.21 -2.01
CA ALA A 113 18.53 7.82 -1.85
C ALA A 113 17.80 7.30 -3.10
N VAL A 114 17.03 8.17 -3.77
CA VAL A 114 16.38 7.85 -5.04
C VAL A 114 17.42 7.55 -6.11
N THR A 115 18.47 8.36 -6.21
CA THR A 115 19.47 8.20 -7.28
C THR A 115 20.37 6.99 -7.08
N ILE A 116 20.77 6.67 -5.85
CA ILE A 116 21.51 5.42 -5.53
C ILE A 116 20.65 4.19 -5.88
N THR A 117 19.37 4.23 -5.53
CA THR A 117 18.43 3.15 -5.81
C THR A 117 18.21 2.96 -7.31
N TYR A 118 18.14 4.05 -8.07
CA TYR A 118 18.06 4.01 -9.53
C TYR A 118 19.30 3.37 -10.16
N LEU A 119 20.50 3.75 -9.71
CA LEU A 119 21.75 3.19 -10.22
C LEU A 119 21.84 1.67 -9.96
N ALA A 120 21.48 1.23 -8.75
CA ALA A 120 21.44 -0.20 -8.41
C ALA A 120 20.42 -0.96 -9.27
N PHE A 121 19.28 -0.35 -9.57
CA PHE A 121 18.27 -0.93 -10.45
C PHE A 121 18.75 -1.01 -11.91
N GLN A 122 19.41 0.04 -12.41
CA GLN A 122 19.99 0.08 -13.75
C GLN A 122 20.99 -1.08 -13.96
N GLN A 123 21.87 -1.35 -13.00
CA GLN A 123 22.82 -2.47 -13.07
C GLN A 123 22.10 -3.83 -13.23
N ASN A 124 20.98 -4.02 -12.55
CA ASN A 124 20.19 -5.26 -12.67
C ASN A 124 19.56 -5.39 -14.07
N ILE A 125 19.00 -4.30 -14.59
CA ILE A 125 18.39 -4.28 -15.93
C ILE A 125 19.43 -4.51 -17.01
N GLU A 126 20.58 -3.83 -16.96
CA GLU A 126 21.66 -4.02 -17.93
C GLU A 126 22.16 -5.46 -17.97
N LYS A 127 22.30 -6.11 -16.81
CA LYS A 127 22.67 -7.53 -16.73
C LYS A 127 21.63 -8.43 -17.42
N ARG A 128 20.34 -8.12 -17.28
CA ARG A 128 19.26 -8.89 -17.94
C ARG A 128 19.21 -8.64 -19.44
N GLN A 129 19.45 -7.40 -19.87
CA GLN A 129 19.55 -7.05 -21.30
C GLN A 129 20.70 -7.82 -21.96
N LEU A 130 21.89 -7.80 -21.35
CA LEU A 130 23.05 -8.54 -21.85
C LEU A 130 22.79 -10.04 -21.91
N TYR A 131 22.15 -10.62 -20.89
CA TYR A 131 21.72 -12.03 -20.92
C TYR A 131 20.80 -12.33 -22.13
N TRP A 132 19.85 -11.46 -22.46
CA TRP A 132 18.98 -11.66 -23.63
C TRP A 132 19.72 -11.50 -24.95
N GLU A 133 20.64 -10.55 -25.05
CA GLU A 133 21.50 -10.39 -26.22
C GLU A 133 22.34 -11.65 -26.47
N GLU A 134 22.96 -12.20 -25.42
CA GLU A 134 23.74 -13.44 -25.48
C GLU A 134 22.89 -14.66 -25.84
N GLN A 135 21.69 -14.79 -25.24
CA GLN A 135 20.80 -15.92 -25.53
C GLN A 135 20.26 -15.87 -26.97
N LEU A 136 19.89 -14.70 -27.47
CA LEU A 136 19.42 -14.53 -28.85
C LEU A 136 20.55 -14.73 -29.86
N LEU A 137 21.76 -14.28 -29.55
CA LEU A 137 22.94 -14.57 -30.35
C LEU A 137 23.23 -16.07 -30.37
N SER A 138 23.20 -16.74 -29.22
CA SER A 138 23.50 -18.16 -29.13
C SER A 138 22.45 -19.06 -29.78
N GLN A 139 21.18 -18.67 -29.79
CA GLN A 139 20.08 -19.52 -30.29
C GLN A 139 19.71 -19.22 -31.73
N LEU A 140 19.71 -17.94 -32.13
CA LEU A 140 19.22 -17.49 -33.43
C LEU A 140 20.33 -16.86 -34.29
N ASN A 141 21.54 -16.70 -33.75
CA ASN A 141 22.65 -15.99 -34.39
C ASN A 141 22.29 -14.54 -34.79
N ILE A 142 21.36 -13.93 -34.06
CA ILE A 142 20.91 -12.55 -34.27
C ILE A 142 21.60 -11.67 -33.23
N VAL A 143 22.35 -10.66 -33.69
CA VAL A 143 22.92 -9.62 -32.84
C VAL A 143 21.87 -8.53 -32.66
N ILE A 144 21.23 -8.50 -31.50
CA ILE A 144 20.44 -7.35 -31.05
C ILE A 144 21.28 -6.50 -30.09
N LYS A 145 21.08 -5.18 -30.13
CA LYS A 145 21.63 -4.24 -29.15
C LYS A 145 20.47 -3.49 -28.52
N LEU A 146 20.20 -3.76 -27.25
CA LEU A 146 19.16 -3.10 -26.49
C LEU A 146 19.67 -1.73 -26.05
N VAL A 147 18.81 -0.72 -26.17
CA VAL A 147 19.13 0.62 -25.69
C VAL A 147 19.21 0.55 -24.16
N LYS A 148 20.36 0.96 -23.62
CA LYS A 148 20.55 1.05 -22.17
C LYS A 148 19.61 2.11 -21.59
N PRO A 149 19.06 1.91 -20.38
CA PRO A 149 18.31 2.95 -19.72
C PRO A 149 19.17 4.21 -19.52
N ALA A 150 18.54 5.38 -19.53
CA ALA A 150 19.23 6.66 -19.39
C ALA A 150 19.97 6.72 -18.05
N SER A 151 21.29 6.91 -18.08
CA SER A 151 22.10 6.99 -16.86
C SER A 151 21.89 8.32 -16.14
N VAL A 152 21.59 8.24 -14.84
CA VAL A 152 21.48 9.41 -13.93
C VAL A 152 22.83 9.74 -13.27
N GLU A 153 23.88 9.00 -13.62
CA GLU A 153 25.23 9.11 -13.04
C GLU A 153 25.87 10.48 -13.28
N ASN A 154 25.53 11.15 -14.39
CA ASN A 154 25.97 12.52 -14.66
C ASN A 154 25.30 13.55 -13.72
N ASN A 155 24.04 13.33 -13.34
CA ASN A 155 23.36 14.22 -12.39
C ASN A 155 23.92 14.05 -10.97
N LEU A 156 24.35 12.85 -10.58
CA LEU A 156 25.03 12.58 -9.29
C LEU A 156 26.35 13.35 -9.13
N LEU A 157 27.14 13.44 -10.20
CA LEU A 157 28.40 14.19 -10.19
C LEU A 157 28.14 15.70 -10.12
N THR A 158 27.06 16.16 -10.73
CA THR A 158 26.70 17.58 -10.79
C THR A 158 26.09 18.07 -9.46
N ASP A 159 25.26 17.26 -8.80
CA ASP A 159 24.70 17.60 -7.48
C ASP A 159 25.76 17.59 -6.37
N LYS A 160 26.75 16.68 -6.44
CA LYS A 160 27.89 16.69 -5.50
C LYS A 160 28.75 17.96 -5.61
N GLN A 161 28.74 18.63 -6.75
CA GLN A 161 29.41 19.93 -6.91
C GLN A 161 28.60 21.09 -6.36
N LYS A 162 27.27 20.93 -6.25
CA LYS A 162 26.36 21.96 -5.73
C LYS A 162 26.34 22.01 -4.19
N ASP A 163 26.56 20.87 -3.53
CA ASP A 163 26.64 20.73 -2.06
C ASP A 163 28.05 20.94 -1.48
N GLY A 164 28.98 21.53 -2.24
CA GLY A 164 30.30 21.93 -1.73
C GLY A 164 30.22 23.10 -0.74
N PRO A 165 31.17 23.23 0.22
CA PRO A 165 31.18 24.28 1.25
C PRO A 165 31.40 25.71 0.72
N GLN A 166 31.21 25.96 -0.58
CA GLN A 166 31.44 27.26 -1.23
C GLN A 166 30.17 28.02 -1.60
N ASN A 167 28.98 27.49 -1.28
CA ASN A 167 27.71 28.17 -1.57
C ASN A 167 27.04 28.73 -0.31
N ILE A 168 27.84 29.36 0.55
CA ILE A 168 27.32 30.32 1.52
C ILE A 168 27.13 31.61 0.72
N ASP A 169 25.89 31.91 0.35
CA ASP A 169 25.55 33.18 -0.26
C ASP A 169 25.98 34.31 0.69
N ALA A 170 26.70 35.31 0.19
CA ALA A 170 27.14 36.47 0.98
C ALA A 170 25.96 37.35 1.46
N SER A 171 24.72 36.97 1.18
CA SER A 171 23.50 37.59 1.68
C SER A 171 22.98 36.97 3.00
N GLU A 172 23.53 35.83 3.46
CA GLU A 172 23.08 35.18 4.71
C GLU A 172 23.92 35.54 5.95
N THR A 173 24.92 36.42 5.84
CA THR A 173 25.73 36.86 7.00
C THR A 173 25.27 38.16 7.67
N THR A 174 24.16 38.76 7.25
CA THR A 174 23.64 39.99 7.88
C THR A 174 22.31 39.72 8.56
N ALA A 175 22.37 39.00 9.68
CA ALA A 175 21.26 38.88 10.62
C ALA A 175 21.28 40.07 11.60
N GLY A 176 20.29 40.96 11.48
CA GLY A 176 19.67 41.67 12.61
C GLY A 176 20.49 42.67 13.43
N GLU A 177 20.79 43.84 12.87
CA GLU A 177 20.94 45.06 13.66
C GLU A 177 19.99 46.12 13.08
N ASN A 178 19.03 46.57 13.90
CA ASN A 178 17.95 47.55 13.67
C ASN A 178 16.56 46.96 13.45
N GLN A 179 15.96 46.47 14.55
CA GLN A 179 14.61 46.87 15.01
C GLN A 179 14.42 46.49 16.47
#